data_AF-A0A2K5SB68-F1
#
_entry.id   AF-A0A2K5SB68-F1
#
_cell.length_a   1.000
_cell.length_b   1.000
_cell.length_c   1.000
_cell.angle_alpha   90.00
_cell.angle_beta   90.00
_cell.angle_gamma   90.00
#
_symmetry.space_group_name_H-M   'P 1'
#
loop_
_entity.id
_entity.type
_entity.pdbx_description
1 polymer ?
#
loop_
_entity_poly.entity_id
_entity_poly.type
_entity_poly.pdbx_seq_one_letter_code
_entity_poly.pdbx_strand_id
1 'polypeptide(L)'
;MGSKTAQLLEAADFAARKPRQQRRKDPEGTPYINHPIGVARILTHEVGITDIVVLQAALLHDTVWCLVEEVTDDKTLPKLERKLQVEQAPHSSPRAKLMKLAGKLHNLRDLNRCTPEGETLSFLL
;
A
#
# COMPACT_ATOMS: atom_id res chain seq x y z
N MET A 1 7.59 -13.14 -23.34
CA MET A 1 6.94 -12.64 -22.10
C MET A 1 7.27 -13.61 -20.98
N GLY A 2 7.76 -13.13 -19.83
CA GLY A 2 8.14 -13.99 -18.71
C GLY A 2 6.95 -14.68 -18.03
N SER A 3 7.22 -15.71 -17.23
CA SER A 3 6.20 -16.40 -16.41
C SER A 3 5.42 -15.43 -15.50
N LYS A 4 4.15 -15.73 -15.20
CA LYS A 4 3.34 -14.99 -14.22
C LYS A 4 4.04 -14.89 -12.86
N THR A 5 4.74 -15.94 -12.46
CA THR A 5 5.56 -15.94 -11.24
C THR A 5 6.68 -14.91 -11.33
N ALA A 6 7.41 -14.87 -12.45
CA ALA A 6 8.47 -13.89 -12.65
C ALA A 6 7.92 -12.44 -12.62
N GLN A 7 6.74 -12.21 -13.21
CA GLN A 7 6.07 -10.92 -13.18
C GLN A 7 5.67 -10.46 -11.76
N LEU A 8 5.23 -11.38 -10.90
CA LEU A 8 4.93 -11.07 -9.48
C LEU A 8 6.20 -10.84 -8.68
N LEU A 9 7.23 -11.67 -8.88
CA LEU A 9 8.51 -11.54 -8.20
C LEU A 9 9.18 -10.20 -8.52
N GLU A 10 9.13 -9.77 -9.79
CA GLU A 10 9.67 -8.46 -10.20
C GLU A 10 8.93 -7.30 -9.51
N ALA A 11 7.60 -7.35 -9.45
CA ALA A 11 6.81 -6.33 -8.78
C ALA A 11 7.06 -6.31 -7.26
N ALA A 12 7.15 -7.47 -6.62
CA ALA A 12 7.43 -7.59 -5.19
C ALA A 12 8.83 -7.09 -4.84
N ASP A 13 9.83 -7.44 -5.64
CA ASP A 13 11.20 -6.96 -5.48
C ASP A 13 11.29 -5.44 -5.67
N PHE A 14 10.64 -4.89 -6.70
CA PHE A 14 10.60 -3.44 -6.90
C PHE A 14 9.95 -2.71 -5.71
N ALA A 15 8.82 -3.23 -5.21
CA ALA A 15 8.13 -2.70 -4.04
C ALA A 15 8.99 -2.78 -2.76
N ALA A 16 9.90 -3.75 -2.66
CA ALA A 16 10.77 -3.93 -1.50
C ALA A 16 12.01 -3.01 -1.52
N ARG A 17 12.56 -2.73 -2.72
CA ARG A 17 13.82 -1.98 -2.85
C ARG A 17 13.68 -0.49 -2.55
N LYS A 18 12.61 0.15 -3.04
CA LYS A 18 12.47 1.62 -2.98
C LYS A 18 12.20 2.11 -1.55
N PRO A 19 11.12 1.69 -0.86
CA PRO A 19 10.86 2.06 0.53
C PRO A 19 11.60 1.16 1.55
N ARG A 20 12.83 0.69 1.29
CA ARG A 20 13.50 -0.34 2.14
C ARG A 20 13.65 0.07 3.60
N GLN A 21 13.77 1.37 3.86
CA GLN A 21 13.92 1.92 5.22
C GLN A 21 12.57 2.24 5.89
N GLN A 22 11.47 2.24 5.13
CA GLN A 22 10.17 2.58 5.65
C GLN A 22 9.64 1.47 6.58
N ARG A 23 9.01 1.90 7.67
CA ARG A 23 8.36 1.04 8.65
C ARG A 23 6.90 1.40 8.78
N ARG A 24 6.11 0.41 9.18
CA ARG A 24 4.76 0.58 9.70
C ARG A 24 4.86 1.24 11.09
N LYS A 25 3.78 1.88 11.53
CA LYS A 25 3.72 2.60 12.82
C LYS A 25 3.18 1.73 13.95
N ASP A 26 3.33 0.42 13.85
CA ASP A 26 3.15 -0.49 14.96
C ASP A 26 4.37 -0.42 15.91
N PRO A 27 4.21 -0.82 17.19
CA PRO A 27 5.30 -0.77 18.17
C PRO A 27 6.55 -1.56 17.79
N GLU A 28 6.41 -2.60 16.97
CA GLU A 28 7.55 -3.42 16.50
C GLU A 28 8.28 -2.77 15.32
N GLY A 29 7.74 -1.68 14.76
CA GLY A 29 8.27 -1.03 13.57
C GLY A 29 8.37 -2.01 12.41
N THR A 30 7.29 -2.71 12.09
CA THR A 30 7.28 -3.76 11.07
C THR A 30 7.71 -3.21 9.70
N PRO A 31 8.52 -3.92 8.89
CA PRO A 31 8.89 -3.48 7.55
C PRO A 31 7.67 -3.17 6.65
N TYR A 32 7.68 -2.01 5.98
CA TYR A 32 6.49 -1.55 5.23
C TYR A 32 6.05 -2.49 4.10
N ILE A 33 7.00 -3.23 3.50
CA ILE A 33 6.74 -4.22 2.43
C ILE A 33 5.69 -5.28 2.82
N ASN A 34 5.52 -5.54 4.12
CA ASN A 34 4.51 -6.47 4.62
C ASN A 34 3.09 -6.00 4.26
N HIS A 35 2.85 -4.69 4.16
CA HIS A 35 1.54 -4.15 3.82
C HIS A 35 1.13 -4.45 2.36
N PRO A 36 1.90 -4.06 1.31
CA PRO A 36 1.56 -4.42 -0.06
C PRO A 36 1.43 -5.93 -0.29
N ILE A 37 2.27 -6.75 0.36
CA ILE A 37 2.16 -8.22 0.31
C ILE A 37 0.83 -8.68 0.93
N GLY A 38 0.46 -8.14 2.09
CA GLY A 38 -0.79 -8.45 2.77
C GLY A 38 -2.02 -8.05 1.94
N VAL A 39 -1.99 -6.90 1.28
CA VAL A 39 -3.07 -6.45 0.38
C VAL A 39 -3.22 -7.40 -0.81
N ALA A 40 -2.12 -7.77 -1.48
CA ALA A 40 -2.15 -8.74 -2.57
C ALA A 40 -2.66 -10.13 -2.10
N ARG A 41 -2.30 -10.54 -0.88
CA ARG A 41 -2.80 -11.77 -0.26
C ARG A 41 -4.31 -11.73 -0.03
N ILE A 42 -4.86 -10.63 0.46
CA ILE A 42 -6.31 -10.45 0.65
C ILE A 42 -7.03 -10.57 -0.69
N LEU A 43 -6.55 -9.87 -1.73
CA LEU A 43 -7.15 -9.92 -3.06
C LEU A 43 -7.17 -11.34 -3.64
N THR A 44 -6.09 -12.10 -3.45
CA THR A 44 -6.00 -13.49 -3.95
C THR A 44 -6.86 -14.46 -3.14
N HIS A 45 -6.73 -14.47 -1.81
CA HIS A 45 -7.27 -15.54 -0.97
C HIS A 45 -8.71 -15.28 -0.49
N GLU A 46 -9.12 -14.02 -0.38
CA GLU A 46 -10.44 -13.66 0.17
C GLU A 46 -11.39 -13.16 -0.92
N VAL A 47 -10.86 -12.43 -1.92
CA VAL A 47 -11.67 -11.88 -3.02
C VAL A 47 -11.63 -12.79 -4.26
N GLY A 48 -10.64 -13.69 -4.37
CA GLY A 48 -10.51 -14.60 -5.52
C GLY A 48 -9.95 -13.96 -6.78
N ILE A 49 -9.20 -12.85 -6.66
CA ILE A 49 -8.59 -12.17 -7.80
C ILE A 49 -7.37 -12.96 -8.31
N THR A 50 -7.39 -13.29 -9.60
CA THR A 50 -6.29 -13.97 -10.31
C THR A 50 -5.68 -13.14 -11.45
N ASP A 51 -6.21 -11.93 -11.69
CA ASP A 51 -5.71 -11.01 -12.71
C ASP A 51 -4.34 -10.47 -12.30
N ILE A 52 -3.31 -10.87 -13.06
CA ILE A 52 -1.91 -10.54 -12.79
C ILE A 52 -1.66 -9.04 -12.69
N VAL A 53 -2.35 -8.24 -13.50
CA VAL A 53 -2.19 -6.77 -13.54
C VAL A 53 -2.72 -6.17 -12.24
N VAL A 54 -3.82 -6.70 -11.71
CA VAL A 54 -4.40 -6.25 -10.44
C VAL A 54 -3.48 -6.60 -9.27
N LEU A 55 -2.87 -7.79 -9.29
CA LEU A 55 -1.96 -8.22 -8.23
C LEU A 55 -0.65 -7.43 -8.25
N GLN A 56 -0.10 -7.13 -9.43
CA GLN A 56 1.06 -6.24 -9.56
C GLN A 56 0.73 -4.82 -9.08
N ALA A 57 -0.44 -4.29 -9.45
CA ALA A 57 -0.89 -2.99 -8.97
C ALA A 57 -0.99 -2.97 -7.45
N ALA A 58 -1.50 -4.04 -6.81
CA ALA A 58 -1.57 -4.15 -5.36
C ALA A 58 -0.18 -4.16 -4.68
N LEU A 59 0.81 -4.82 -5.28
CA LEU A 59 2.19 -4.81 -4.77
C LEU A 59 2.85 -3.42 -4.88
N LEU A 60 2.48 -2.65 -5.91
CA LEU A 60 3.13 -1.38 -6.25
C LEU A 60 2.35 -0.13 -5.80
N HIS A 61 1.14 -0.30 -5.24
CA HIS A 61 0.19 0.80 -5.06
C HIS A 61 0.72 1.96 -4.20
N ASP A 62 1.50 1.63 -3.18
CA ASP A 62 2.10 2.62 -2.29
C ASP A 62 3.49 3.08 -2.77
N THR A 63 4.11 2.43 -3.76
CA THR A 63 5.49 2.75 -4.13
C THR A 63 5.64 4.18 -4.63
N VAL A 64 4.66 4.70 -5.38
CA VAL A 64 4.65 6.10 -5.82
C VAL A 64 4.44 7.03 -4.63
N TRP A 65 3.52 6.72 -3.73
CA TRP A 65 3.27 7.52 -2.53
C TRP A 65 4.51 7.60 -1.63
N CYS A 66 5.18 6.48 -1.39
CA CYS A 66 6.39 6.40 -0.59
C CYS A 66 7.54 7.22 -1.21
N LEU A 67 7.70 7.14 -2.54
CA LEU A 67 8.69 7.95 -3.26
C LEU A 67 8.36 9.45 -3.17
N VAL A 68 7.09 9.82 -3.35
CA VAL A 68 6.63 11.21 -3.19
C VAL A 68 6.94 11.71 -1.77
N GLU A 69 6.66 10.92 -0.73
CA GLU A 69 6.98 11.27 0.65
C GLU A 69 8.49 11.42 0.90
N GLU A 70 9.32 10.58 0.28
CA GLU A 70 10.79 10.67 0.35
C GLU A 70 11.34 11.93 -0.32
N VAL A 71 10.78 12.33 -1.47
CA VAL A 71 11.25 13.51 -2.23
C VAL A 71 10.51 14.80 -1.89
N THR A 72 9.52 14.76 -0.99
CA THR A 72 8.82 15.96 -0.52
C THR A 72 9.54 16.54 0.68
N ASP A 73 10.35 17.57 0.45
CA ASP A 73 11.08 18.29 1.50
C ASP A 73 10.18 19.15 2.39
N ASP A 74 9.00 19.55 1.90
CA ASP A 74 8.06 20.38 2.63
C ASP A 74 7.10 19.57 3.54
N LYS A 75 7.54 19.38 4.78
CA LYS A 75 6.76 18.72 5.85
C LYS A 75 5.78 19.67 6.55
N THR A 76 5.70 20.95 6.16
CA THR A 76 4.76 21.91 6.76
C THR A 76 3.32 21.65 6.37
N LEU A 77 3.09 21.01 5.21
CA LEU A 77 1.77 20.57 4.78
C LEU A 77 1.28 19.34 5.57
N PRO A 78 0.01 19.32 6.04
CA PRO A 78 -0.58 18.14 6.65
C PRO A 78 -0.55 16.93 5.70
N LYS A 79 -0.25 15.73 6.22
CA LYS A 79 -0.14 14.48 5.44
C LYS A 79 -1.38 14.18 4.60
N LEU A 80 -2.55 14.56 5.11
CA LEU A 80 -3.83 14.47 4.42
C LEU A 80 -3.85 15.26 3.11
N GLU A 81 -3.34 16.49 3.12
CA GLU A 81 -3.34 17.36 1.94
C GLU A 81 -2.40 16.83 0.85
N ARG A 82 -1.24 16.28 1.25
CA ARG A 82 -0.38 15.56 0.30
C ARG A 82 -1.10 14.36 -0.33
N LYS A 83 -1.90 13.61 0.44
CA LYS A 83 -2.66 12.44 -0.06
C LYS A 83 -3.75 12.85 -1.03
N LEU A 84 -4.46 13.93 -0.75
CA LEU A 84 -5.54 14.43 -1.60
C LEU A 84 -5.06 14.78 -3.02
N GLN A 85 -3.81 15.22 -3.20
CA GLN A 85 -3.24 15.50 -4.54
C GLN A 85 -3.16 14.24 -5.42
N VAL A 86 -3.00 13.06 -4.81
CA VAL A 86 -2.95 11.75 -5.50
C VAL A 86 -4.32 11.07 -5.51
N GLU A 87 -5.16 11.30 -4.48
CA GLU A 87 -6.43 10.60 -4.28
C GLU A 87 -7.63 11.18 -5.06
N GLN A 88 -7.55 12.40 -5.58
CA GLN A 88 -8.64 13.02 -6.35
C GLN A 88 -8.82 12.36 -7.73
N ALA A 89 -9.46 11.19 -7.73
CA ALA A 89 -10.05 10.57 -8.90
C ALA A 89 -11.48 10.11 -8.59
N PRO A 90 -12.48 11.00 -8.73
CA PRO A 90 -13.91 10.64 -8.71
C PRO A 90 -14.28 9.53 -9.73
N HIS A 91 -13.37 9.24 -10.67
CA HIS A 91 -13.52 8.27 -11.77
C HIS A 91 -12.77 6.95 -11.52
N SER A 92 -12.55 6.57 -10.26
CA SER A 92 -11.84 5.34 -9.89
C SER A 92 -12.50 4.09 -10.49
N SER A 93 -11.75 3.30 -11.27
CA SER A 93 -12.23 2.06 -11.88
C SER A 93 -12.64 1.00 -10.83
N PRO A 94 -13.48 0.00 -11.17
CA PRO A 94 -13.81 -1.08 -10.23
C PRO A 94 -12.59 -1.78 -9.63
N ARG A 95 -11.53 -1.98 -10.42
CA ARG A 95 -10.25 -2.55 -9.96
C ARG A 95 -9.58 -1.66 -8.90
N ALA A 96 -9.55 -0.35 -9.12
CA ALA A 96 -9.00 0.59 -8.15
C ALA A 96 -9.79 0.62 -6.84
N LYS A 97 -11.12 0.46 -6.91
CA LYS A 97 -11.98 0.35 -5.72
C LYS A 97 -11.67 -0.90 -4.89
N LEU A 98 -11.50 -2.06 -5.54
CA LEU A 98 -11.11 -3.30 -4.86
C LEU A 98 -9.77 -3.16 -4.14
N MET A 99 -8.79 -2.53 -4.79
CA MET A 99 -7.49 -2.29 -4.20
C MET A 99 -7.58 -1.38 -2.96
N LYS A 100 -8.34 -0.27 -3.07
CA LYS A 100 -8.60 0.63 -1.92
C LYS A 100 -9.29 -0.09 -0.76
N LEU A 101 -10.27 -0.96 -1.05
CA LEU A 101 -10.96 -1.74 -0.03
C LEU A 101 -10.04 -2.76 0.65
N ALA A 102 -9.23 -3.50 -0.12
CA ALA A 102 -8.27 -4.45 0.44
C ALA A 102 -7.19 -3.75 1.29
N GLY A 103 -6.72 -2.59 0.86
CA GLY A 103 -5.83 -1.72 1.64
C GLY A 103 -6.43 -1.31 2.98
N LYS A 104 -7.66 -0.79 2.96
CA LYS A 104 -8.38 -0.42 4.19
C LYS A 104 -8.63 -1.61 5.10
N LEU A 105 -8.99 -2.77 4.56
CA LEU A 105 -9.19 -4.00 5.34
C LEU A 105 -7.89 -4.44 6.01
N HIS A 106 -6.75 -4.38 5.31
CA HIS A 106 -5.45 -4.67 5.91
C HIS A 106 -5.14 -3.70 7.07
N ASN A 107 -5.34 -2.39 6.85
CA ASN A 107 -5.06 -1.38 7.87
C ASN A 107 -5.96 -1.56 9.10
N LEU A 108 -7.25 -1.88 8.92
CA LEU A 108 -8.16 -2.18 10.04
C LEU A 108 -7.72 -3.43 10.82
N ARG A 109 -7.21 -4.45 10.14
CA ARG A 109 -6.66 -5.65 10.80
C ARG A 109 -5.38 -5.34 11.58
N ASP A 110 -4.51 -4.49 11.05
CA ASP A 110 -3.33 -4.01 11.78
C ASP A 110 -3.76 -3.26 13.06
N LEU A 111 -4.72 -2.34 12.96
CA LEU A 111 -5.25 -1.58 14.11
C LEU A 111 -5.86 -2.47 15.20
N ASN A 112 -6.59 -3.52 14.80
CA ASN A 112 -7.16 -4.48 15.75
C ASN A 112 -6.09 -5.33 16.47
N ARG A 113 -4.90 -5.47 15.88
CA ARG A 113 -3.79 -6.24 16.46
C ARG A 113 -2.92 -5.38 17.37
N CYS A 114 -2.67 -4.14 16.98
CA CYS A 114 -1.87 -3.20 17.77
C CYS A 114 -2.34 -1.77 17.56
N THR A 115 -2.38 -1.01 18.67
CA THR A 115 -2.54 0.44 18.59
C THR A 115 -1.25 1.05 18.03
N PRO A 116 -1.31 1.85 16.96
CA PRO A 116 -0.12 2.44 16.36
C PRO A 116 0.47 3.54 17.26
N GLU A 117 1.77 3.78 17.11
CA GLU A 117 2.46 4.90 17.77
C GLU A 117 2.13 6.23 17.05
N GLY A 118 1.57 7.18 17.79
CA GLY A 118 1.14 8.50 17.27
C GLY A 118 -0.30 8.53 16.71
N GLU A 119 -0.69 9.64 16.08
CA GLU A 119 -2.09 9.90 15.69
C GLU A 119 -2.69 8.88 14.71
N THR A 120 -3.86 8.37 15.08
CA THR A 120 -4.63 7.26 14.51
C THR A 120 -5.10 7.48 13.05
N LEU A 121 -5.25 8.73 12.61
CA LEU A 121 -5.87 9.06 11.32
C LEU A 121 -4.93 8.86 10.12
N SER A 122 -3.62 8.99 10.32
CA SER A 122 -2.61 8.90 9.26
C SER A 122 -2.34 7.48 8.74
N PHE A 123 -2.97 6.48 9.37
CA PHE A 123 -2.79 5.04 9.11
C PHE A 123 -3.92 4.44 8.25
N LEU A 124 -5.09 5.10 8.20
CA LEU A 124 -6.32 4.62 7.54
C LEU A 124 -6.61 5.27 6.18
N LEU A 125 -5.98 6.42 5.97
CA LEU A 125 -5.93 7.16 4.71
C LEU A 125 -4.59 6.87 4.10
#